data_AF-A0A6M0S8A4-F1
#
_entry.id   AF-A0A6M0S8A4-F1
#
_cell.length_a   1.000
_cell.length_b   1.000
_cell.length_c   1.000
_cell.angle_alpha   90.00
_cell.angle_beta   90.00
_cell.angle_gamma   90.00
#
_symmetry.space_group_name_H-M   'P 1'
#
loop_
_entity.id
_entity.type
_entity.pdbx_description
1 polymer ?
#
loop_
_entity_poly.entity_id
_entity_poly.type
_entity_poly.pdbx_seq_one_letter_code
_entity_poly.pdbx_strand_id
1 'polypeptide(L)'
;MMSPQELQSTEESRFQKAFQRFRLVQETVSAISLLGILGVLLLNSLTGQKIQRANWEYKIESVPDLIFEEVMDEMGSDGWELAFARRANNSLTDEVNYEVIFKRKN
;
A
#
# COMPACT_ATOMS: atom_id res chain seq x y z
N MET A 1 -20.26 20.33 66.10
CA MET A 1 -20.51 21.18 64.92
C MET A 1 -19.15 21.59 64.38
N MET A 2 -18.83 21.23 63.14
CA MET A 2 -17.59 21.68 62.48
C MET A 2 -17.68 23.16 62.13
N SER A 3 -16.56 23.88 62.23
CA SER A 3 -16.50 25.30 61.86
C SER A 3 -16.48 25.48 60.33
N PRO A 4 -16.93 26.62 59.81
CA PRO A 4 -16.93 26.89 58.37
C PRO A 4 -15.57 26.73 57.69
N GLN A 5 -14.47 27.04 58.42
CA GLN A 5 -13.10 26.91 57.92
C GLN A 5 -12.65 25.45 57.78
N GLU A 6 -13.08 24.57 58.69
CA GLU A 6 -12.80 23.13 58.62
C GLU A 6 -13.58 22.44 57.49
N LEU A 7 -14.80 22.91 57.20
CA LEU A 7 -15.59 22.45 56.06
C LEU A 7 -14.91 22.80 54.73
N GLN A 8 -14.46 24.04 54.57
CA GLN A 8 -13.84 24.51 53.33
C GLN A 8 -12.52 23.80 53.02
N SER A 9 -11.65 23.65 54.02
CA SER A 9 -10.38 22.91 53.89
C SER A 9 -10.58 21.41 53.58
N THR A 10 -11.64 20.80 54.14
CA THR A 10 -11.99 19.41 53.84
C THR A 10 -12.49 19.25 52.41
N GLU A 11 -13.29 20.20 51.90
CA GLU A 11 -13.75 20.19 50.52
C GLU A 11 -12.59 20.39 49.54
N GLU A 12 -11.72 21.37 49.77
CA GLU A 12 -10.53 21.59 48.94
C GLU A 12 -9.64 20.34 48.89
N SER A 13 -9.41 19.66 50.02
CA SER A 13 -8.67 18.39 50.08
C SER A 13 -9.33 17.29 49.25
N ARG A 14 -10.67 17.19 49.27
CA ARG A 14 -11.42 16.22 48.47
C ARG A 14 -11.33 16.52 46.98
N PHE A 15 -11.45 17.79 46.58
CA PHE A 15 -11.32 18.22 45.19
C PHE A 15 -9.91 17.95 44.64
N GLN A 16 -8.87 18.28 45.41
CA GLN A 16 -7.49 18.00 45.02
C GLN A 16 -7.24 16.51 44.80
N LYS A 17 -7.72 15.64 45.72
CA LYS A 17 -7.63 14.18 45.58
C LYS A 17 -8.39 13.67 44.35
N ALA A 18 -9.58 14.23 44.08
CA ALA A 18 -10.36 13.86 42.90
C ALA A 18 -9.64 14.22 41.59
N PHE A 19 -9.06 15.43 41.53
CA PHE A 19 -8.31 15.90 40.38
C PHE A 19 -7.04 15.09 40.13
N GLN A 20 -6.29 14.76 41.18
CA GLN A 20 -5.12 13.88 41.10
C GLN A 20 -5.49 12.49 40.56
N ARG A 21 -6.59 11.91 41.05
CA ARG A 21 -7.09 10.61 40.55
C ARG A 21 -7.47 10.68 39.07
N PHE A 22 -8.18 11.74 38.67
CA PHE A 22 -8.55 11.94 37.27
C PHE A 22 -7.30 12.02 36.36
N ARG A 23 -6.30 12.82 36.76
CA ARG A 23 -5.04 12.94 36.02
C ARG A 23 -4.33 11.58 35.89
N LEU A 24 -4.23 10.83 36.99
CA LEU A 24 -3.60 9.50 36.99
C LEU A 24 -4.32 8.52 36.05
N VAL A 25 -5.66 8.53 36.06
CA VAL A 25 -6.47 7.70 35.17
C VAL A 25 -6.22 8.10 33.71
N GLN A 26 -6.21 9.40 33.40
CA GLN A 26 -5.95 9.92 32.06
C GLN A 26 -4.56 9.52 31.55
N GLU A 27 -3.52 9.63 32.39
CA GLU A 27 -2.15 9.22 32.07
C GLU A 27 -2.09 7.71 31.80
N THR A 28 -2.76 6.91 32.63
CA THR A 28 -2.81 5.44 32.48
C THR A 28 -3.50 5.05 31.17
N VAL A 29 -4.64 5.67 30.85
CA VAL A 29 -5.36 5.42 29.60
C VAL A 29 -4.53 5.81 28.39
N SER A 30 -3.85 6.96 28.45
CA SER A 30 -2.95 7.43 27.40
C SER A 30 -1.78 6.45 27.19
N ALA A 31 -1.15 5.99 28.27
CA ALA A 31 -0.04 5.05 28.21
C ALA A 31 -0.45 3.70 27.60
N ILE A 32 -1.60 3.15 28.01
CA ILE A 32 -2.15 1.90 27.45
C ILE A 32 -2.45 2.08 25.96
N SER A 33 -3.04 3.22 25.58
CA SER A 33 -3.36 3.52 24.18
C SER A 33 -2.09 3.58 23.32
N LEU A 34 -1.04 4.25 23.80
CA LEU A 34 0.24 4.34 23.10
C LEU A 34 0.91 2.97 22.96
N LEU A 35 0.89 2.13 24.00
CA LEU A 35 1.40 0.77 23.93
C LEU A 35 0.62 -0.09 22.94
N GLY A 36 -0.72 0.08 22.88
CA GLY A 36 -1.57 -0.60 21.90
C GLY A 36 -1.22 -0.20 20.47
N ILE A 37 -1.09 1.10 20.20
CA ILE A 37 -0.69 1.63 18.88
C ILE A 37 0.70 1.10 18.51
N LEU A 38 1.66 1.17 19.43
CA LEU A 38 3.01 0.67 19.19
C LEU A 38 3.02 -0.83 18.89
N GLY A 39 2.22 -1.62 19.61
CA GLY A 39 2.05 -3.05 19.36
C GLY A 39 1.53 -3.36 17.96
N VAL A 40 0.48 -2.64 17.51
CA VAL A 40 -0.06 -2.79 16.16
C VAL A 40 0.97 -2.39 15.09
N LEU A 41 1.71 -1.30 15.30
CA LEU A 41 2.75 -0.87 14.37
C LEU A 41 3.90 -1.89 14.28
N LEU A 42 4.32 -2.46 15.40
CA LEU A 42 5.34 -3.51 15.44
C LEU A 42 4.85 -4.77 14.74
N LEU A 43 3.62 -5.20 14.99
CA LEU A 43 3.02 -6.32 14.28
C LEU A 43 2.99 -6.07 12.77
N ASN A 44 2.49 -4.92 12.32
CA ASN A 44 2.48 -4.54 10.91
C ASN A 44 3.88 -4.50 10.29
N SER A 45 4.89 -4.06 11.05
CA SER A 45 6.28 -4.04 10.58
C SER A 45 6.86 -5.44 10.45
N LEU A 46 6.55 -6.35 11.38
CA LEU A 46 7.03 -7.73 11.38
C LEU A 46 6.31 -8.59 10.33
N THR A 47 5.01 -8.38 10.17
CA THR A 47 4.19 -9.05 9.16
C THR A 47 4.18 -8.31 7.84
N GLY A 48 5.04 -7.29 7.68
CA GLY A 48 5.11 -6.44 6.51
C GLY A 48 5.09 -7.31 5.26
N GLN A 49 3.96 -7.29 4.55
CA GLN A 49 3.81 -8.03 3.32
C GLN A 49 4.93 -7.53 2.42
N LYS A 50 5.85 -8.42 2.05
CA LYS A 50 6.75 -8.15 0.94
C LYS A 50 5.81 -7.83 -0.22
N ILE A 51 5.72 -6.54 -0.58
CA ILE A 51 5.09 -6.15 -1.83
C ILE A 51 5.94 -6.88 -2.87
N GLN A 52 5.44 -8.03 -3.34
CA GLN A 52 6.03 -8.70 -4.47
C GLN A 52 5.85 -7.72 -5.62
N ARG A 53 6.89 -6.94 -5.88
CA ARG A 53 6.95 -6.16 -7.11
C ARG A 53 6.94 -7.21 -8.20
N ALA A 54 5.82 -7.30 -8.91
CA ALA A 54 5.77 -8.09 -10.12
C ALA A 54 6.85 -7.52 -11.04
N ASN A 55 7.90 -8.33 -11.28
CA ASN A 55 8.92 -7.98 -12.25
C ASN A 55 8.33 -8.28 -13.62
N TRP A 56 8.33 -7.28 -14.49
CA TRP A 56 7.81 -7.40 -15.84
C TRP A 56 8.95 -7.27 -16.83
N GLU A 57 9.02 -8.21 -17.76
CA GLU A 57 9.84 -8.14 -18.96
C GLU A 57 8.99 -7.57 -20.10
N TYR A 58 9.63 -6.78 -20.98
CA TYR A 58 8.99 -6.21 -22.16
C TYR A 58 9.83 -6.52 -23.40
N LYS A 59 9.14 -6.77 -24.51
CA LYS A 59 9.76 -6.98 -25.82
C LYS A 59 9.01 -6.15 -26.86
N ILE A 60 9.74 -5.46 -27.74
CA ILE A 60 9.17 -4.66 -28.83
C ILE A 60 9.61 -5.30 -30.14
N GLU A 61 8.65 -5.61 -31.01
CA GLU A 61 8.91 -6.27 -32.30
C GLU A 61 8.18 -5.55 -33.43
N SER A 62 8.74 -5.66 -34.65
CA SER A 62 8.07 -5.29 -35.89
C SER A 62 7.80 -6.57 -36.67
N VAL A 63 6.52 -6.94 -36.78
CA VAL A 63 6.08 -8.22 -37.32
C VAL A 63 5.39 -8.02 -38.67
N PRO A 64 5.86 -8.62 -39.76
CA PRO A 64 5.17 -8.53 -41.05
C PRO A 64 3.72 -9.04 -40.98
N ASP A 65 2.81 -8.34 -41.68
CA ASP A 65 1.37 -8.67 -41.73
C ASP A 65 1.15 -10.14 -42.16
N LEU A 66 2.02 -10.66 -43.04
CA LEU A 66 1.97 -12.03 -43.56
C LEU A 66 2.22 -13.12 -42.49
N ILE A 67 3.02 -12.85 -41.46
CA ILE A 67 3.41 -13.83 -40.43
C ILE A 67 2.87 -13.48 -39.05
N PHE A 68 1.94 -12.53 -38.98
CA PHE A 68 1.46 -11.99 -37.71
C PHE A 68 0.87 -13.07 -36.80
N GLU A 69 0.01 -13.93 -37.34
CA GLU A 69 -0.63 -15.01 -36.56
C GLU A 69 0.39 -15.99 -35.99
N GLU A 70 1.36 -16.42 -36.80
CA GLU A 70 2.44 -17.33 -36.38
C GLU A 70 3.25 -16.76 -35.21
N VAL A 71 3.63 -15.47 -35.30
CA VAL A 71 4.40 -14.81 -34.23
C VAL A 71 3.55 -14.59 -32.97
N MET A 72 2.25 -14.30 -33.09
CA MET A 72 1.38 -14.19 -31.91
C MET A 72 1.25 -15.53 -31.17
N ASP A 73 1.09 -16.63 -31.91
CA ASP A 73 1.00 -17.97 -31.35
C ASP A 73 2.31 -18.40 -30.68
N GLU A 74 3.46 -18.15 -31.33
CA GLU A 74 4.78 -18.42 -30.75
C GLU A 74 4.99 -17.64 -29.45
N MET A 75 4.79 -16.31 -29.48
CA MET A 75 4.96 -15.45 -28.31
C MET A 75 4.01 -15.85 -27.17
N GLY A 76 2.76 -16.17 -27.48
CA GLY A 76 1.79 -16.67 -26.52
C GLY A 76 2.24 -17.99 -25.87
N SER A 77 2.79 -18.91 -26.66
CA SER A 77 3.34 -20.18 -26.17
C SER A 77 4.56 -20.02 -25.26
N ASP A 78 5.36 -18.98 -25.51
CA ASP A 78 6.51 -18.57 -24.69
C ASP A 78 6.11 -17.79 -23.41
N GLY A 79 4.80 -17.64 -23.18
CA GLY A 79 4.23 -16.96 -22.02
C GLY A 79 4.22 -15.44 -22.14
N TRP A 80 4.45 -14.87 -23.32
CA TRP A 80 4.30 -13.45 -23.56
C TRP A 80 2.84 -13.07 -23.79
N GLU A 81 2.45 -11.93 -23.21
CA GLU A 81 1.14 -11.31 -23.41
C GLU A 81 1.29 -10.10 -24.34
N LEU A 82 0.41 -9.98 -25.34
CA LEU A 82 0.34 -8.78 -26.18
C LEU A 82 -0.19 -7.60 -25.36
N ALA A 83 0.64 -6.58 -25.17
CA ALA A 83 0.29 -5.37 -24.41
C ALA A 83 -0.21 -4.24 -25.34
N PHE A 84 0.36 -4.14 -26.54
CA PHE A 84 0.02 -3.13 -27.53
C PHE A 84 0.32 -3.63 -28.94
N ALA A 85 -0.50 -3.24 -29.91
CA ALA A 85 -0.24 -3.46 -31.32
C ALA A 85 -0.75 -2.27 -32.14
N ARG A 86 0.02 -1.85 -33.15
CA ARG A 86 -0.45 -0.94 -34.20
C ARG A 86 0.03 -1.42 -35.56
N ARG A 87 -0.81 -1.24 -36.58
CA ARG A 87 -0.43 -1.49 -37.97
C ARG A 87 0.30 -0.27 -38.53
N ALA A 88 1.46 -0.48 -39.13
CA ALA A 88 2.29 0.51 -39.79
C ALA A 88 2.42 0.14 -41.27
N ASN A 89 2.32 1.14 -42.14
CA ASN A 89 2.55 0.99 -43.57
C ASN A 89 3.81 1.78 -43.94
N ASN A 90 4.73 1.12 -44.64
CA ASN A 90 5.90 1.78 -45.18
C ASN A 90 5.53 2.47 -46.50
N SER A 91 5.41 3.79 -46.49
CA SER A 91 5.04 4.59 -47.66
C SER A 91 6.01 4.50 -48.86
N LEU A 92 7.19 3.90 -48.69
CA LEU A 92 8.19 3.72 -49.75
C LEU A 92 8.15 2.31 -50.36
N THR A 93 7.83 1.28 -49.57
CA THR A 93 7.83 -0.12 -50.01
C THR A 93 6.43 -0.72 -50.12
N ASP A 94 5.39 0.01 -49.70
CA ASP A 94 4.01 -0.46 -49.49
C ASP A 94 3.91 -1.70 -48.57
N GLU A 95 4.99 -2.01 -47.84
CA GLU A 95 5.02 -3.11 -46.88
C GLU A 95 4.23 -2.76 -45.63
N VAL A 96 3.43 -3.71 -45.20
CA VAL A 96 2.62 -3.60 -43.99
C VAL A 96 3.22 -4.46 -42.90
N ASN A 97 3.49 -3.84 -41.76
CA ASN A 97 3.97 -4.51 -40.55
C ASN A 97 3.10 -4.10 -39.36
N TYR A 98 3.08 -4.93 -38.32
CA TYR A 98 2.60 -4.58 -37.00
C TYR A 98 3.77 -4.25 -36.09
N GLU A 99 3.73 -3.09 -35.48
CA GLU A 99 4.58 -2.78 -34.34
C GLU A 99 3.86 -3.24 -33.07
N VAL A 100 4.49 -4.14 -32.34
CA VAL A 100 3.90 -4.80 -31.18
C VAL A 100 4.78 -4.64 -29.95
N ILE A 101 4.14 -4.58 -28.79
CA ILE A 101 4.78 -4.62 -27.49
C ILE A 101 4.22 -5.82 -26.74
N PHE A 102 5.10 -6.71 -26.31
CA PHE A 102 4.79 -7.83 -25.44
C PHE A 102 5.24 -7.56 -24.02
N LYS A 103 4.57 -8.20 -23.06
CA LYS A 103 4.97 -8.23 -21.65
C LYS A 103 4.90 -9.63 -21.08
N ARG A 104 5.74 -9.96 -20.11
CA ARG A 104 5.68 -11.23 -19.37
C ARG A 104 6.10 -11.02 -17.93
N LYS A 105 5.52 -11.79 -17.01
CA LYS A 105 6.00 -11.82 -15.61
C LYS A 105 7.31 -12.61 -15.55
N ASN A 106 8.32 -12.03 -14.90
CA ASN A 106 9.56 -12.72 -14.52
C ASN A 106 9.43 -13.30 -13.11
#